data_AF-A0AAV0X3S2-F1
#
_entry.id   AF-A0AAV0X3S2-F1
#
_cell.length_a   1.000
_cell.length_b   1.000
_cell.length_c   1.000
_cell.angle_alpha   90.00
_cell.angle_beta   90.00
_cell.angle_gamma   90.00
#
_symmetry.space_group_name_H-M   'P 1'
#
loop_
_entity.id
_entity.type
_entity.pdbx_description
1 polymer ?
#
loop_
_entity_poly.entity_id
_entity_poly.type
_entity_poly.pdbx_seq_one_letter_code
_entity_poly.pdbx_strand_id
1 'polypeptide(L)'
;MFFGFLIPSITELIYKYEQLFIKNQLKICLPLVEVIIKSIEKRFEKILSDQFLTIAAISHPYFKTVWIKNQVKKDLAISDFKNTVLDMFNANRNESTTDKPVVDNSEDEAEDSSFFSWSNVTIDKLQETSTISVENEVCQYLNRSPTKKLTSLNEYPNVKKVFIKHNTPLPSSGPIERVFSVSNAILTKRRGKMEDKTFFVIFCNFFKI
;
A
#
# COMPACT_ATOMS: atom_id res chain seq x y z
N MET A 1 7.17 2.57 -2.38
CA MET A 1 5.72 2.47 -2.68
C MET A 1 5.21 1.19 -2.07
N PHE A 2 4.08 1.21 -1.37
CA PHE A 2 3.52 0.04 -0.68
C PHE A 2 2.44 -0.64 -1.53
N PHE A 3 2.22 -1.95 -1.35
CA PHE A 3 1.14 -2.68 -2.03
C PHE A 3 -0.25 -2.09 -1.79
N GLY A 4 -0.48 -1.50 -0.61
CA GLY A 4 -1.76 -0.87 -0.26
C GLY A 4 -2.15 0.32 -1.15
N PHE A 5 -1.27 0.81 -2.02
CA PHE A 5 -1.61 1.81 -3.04
C PHE A 5 -2.33 1.20 -4.26
N LEU A 6 -2.15 -0.09 -4.55
CA LEU A 6 -2.53 -0.68 -5.83
C LEU A 6 -4.05 -0.63 -6.06
N ILE A 7 -4.84 -1.25 -5.18
CA ILE A 7 -6.30 -1.28 -5.31
C ILE A 7 -6.92 0.13 -5.23
N PRO A 8 -6.56 0.99 -4.25
CA PRO A 8 -7.09 2.35 -4.20
C PRO A 8 -6.77 3.16 -5.45
N SER A 9 -5.58 3.00 -6.05
CA SER A 9 -5.20 3.71 -7.28
C SER A 9 -6.03 3.26 -8.47
N ILE A 10 -6.27 1.96 -8.63
CA ILE A 10 -7.10 1.42 -9.73
C ILE A 10 -8.55 1.88 -9.55
N THR A 11 -9.06 1.83 -8.33
CA THR A 11 -10.44 2.22 -8.02
C THR A 11 -10.67 3.72 -8.26
N GLU A 12 -9.73 4.56 -7.84
CA GLU A 12 -9.76 6.00 -8.11
C GLU A 12 -9.63 6.31 -9.61
N LEU A 13 -8.82 5.53 -10.34
CA LEU A 13 -8.67 5.68 -11.78
C LEU A 13 -10.00 5.40 -12.51
N ILE A 14 -10.65 4.28 -12.19
CA ILE A 14 -11.98 3.92 -12.74
C ILE A 14 -12.97 5.05 -12.44
N TYR A 15 -13.01 5.51 -11.19
CA TYR A 15 -13.90 6.61 -10.81
C TYR A 15 -13.66 7.89 -11.61
N LYS A 16 -12.41 8.29 -11.82
CA LYS A 16 -12.09 9.48 -12.63
C LYS A 16 -12.58 9.35 -14.07
N TYR A 17 -12.46 8.16 -14.66
CA TYR A 17 -13.00 7.90 -16.00
C TYR A 17 -14.53 7.88 -16.03
N GLU A 18 -15.19 7.29 -15.02
CA GLU A 18 -16.65 7.37 -14.87
C GLU A 18 -17.12 8.83 -14.77
N GLN A 19 -16.41 9.67 -14.02
CA GLN A 19 -16.72 11.10 -13.93
C GLN A 19 -16.58 11.81 -15.28
N LEU A 20 -15.55 11.48 -16.07
CA LEU A 20 -15.40 12.03 -17.43
C LEU A 20 -16.54 11.59 -18.36
N PHE A 21 -16.99 10.35 -18.21
CA PHE A 21 -18.13 9.81 -18.94
C PHE A 21 -19.44 10.54 -18.57
N ILE A 22 -19.73 10.68 -17.27
CA ILE A 22 -20.96 11.32 -16.77
C ILE A 22 -21.01 12.82 -17.12
N LYS A 23 -19.89 13.54 -16.97
CA LYS A 23 -19.82 14.98 -17.26
C LYS A 23 -19.92 15.30 -18.76
N ASN A 24 -19.89 14.27 -19.62
CA ASN A 24 -20.01 14.37 -21.07
C ASN A 24 -19.03 15.38 -21.70
N GLN A 25 -17.86 15.54 -21.09
CA GLN A 25 -16.86 16.55 -21.49
C GLN A 25 -16.20 16.23 -22.83
N LEU A 26 -16.27 14.97 -23.28
CA LEU A 26 -15.53 14.45 -24.43
C LEU A 26 -16.45 13.95 -25.54
N LYS A 27 -17.13 14.85 -26.25
CA LYS A 27 -18.15 14.53 -27.28
C LYS A 27 -17.73 13.47 -28.32
N ILE A 28 -16.45 13.41 -28.70
CA ILE A 28 -15.93 12.48 -29.71
C ILE A 28 -15.33 11.21 -29.07
N CYS A 29 -14.69 11.34 -27.91
CA CYS A 29 -13.88 10.27 -27.31
C CYS A 29 -14.63 9.42 -26.28
N LEU A 30 -15.95 9.62 -26.08
CA LEU A 30 -16.75 8.82 -25.16
C LEU A 30 -16.63 7.29 -25.37
N PRO A 31 -16.67 6.77 -26.63
CA PRO A 31 -16.48 5.34 -26.85
C PRO A 31 -15.11 4.85 -26.37
N LEU A 32 -14.07 5.68 -26.48
CA LEU A 32 -12.73 5.35 -26.00
C LEU A 32 -12.69 5.28 -24.47
N VAL A 33 -13.33 6.22 -23.77
CA VAL A 33 -13.44 6.21 -22.30
C VAL A 33 -14.14 4.93 -21.82
N GLU A 34 -15.23 4.55 -22.47
CA GLU A 34 -15.96 3.32 -22.12
C GLU A 34 -15.10 2.07 -22.32
N VAL A 35 -14.37 1.98 -23.44
CA VAL A 35 -13.43 0.88 -23.70
C VAL A 35 -12.31 0.85 -22.66
N ILE A 36 -11.78 2.01 -22.26
CA ILE A 36 -10.74 2.10 -21.23
C ILE A 36 -11.25 1.56 -19.90
N ILE A 37 -12.44 1.99 -19.43
CA ILE A 37 -13.04 1.49 -18.18
C ILE A 37 -13.15 -0.04 -18.23
N LYS A 38 -13.81 -0.58 -19.27
CA LYS A 38 -13.98 -2.04 -19.44
C LYS A 38 -12.65 -2.78 -19.49
N SER A 39 -11.64 -2.20 -20.14
CA SER A 39 -10.31 -2.81 -20.26
C SER A 39 -9.57 -2.84 -18.92
N ILE A 40 -9.69 -1.79 -18.10
CA ILE A 40 -9.10 -1.71 -16.75
C ILE A 40 -9.80 -2.74 -15.86
N GLU A 41 -11.12 -2.76 -15.83
CA GLU A 41 -11.89 -3.74 -15.03
C GLU A 41 -11.51 -5.17 -15.39
N LYS A 42 -11.48 -5.50 -16.69
CA LYS A 42 -11.11 -6.84 -17.17
C LYS A 42 -9.66 -7.20 -16.83
N ARG A 43 -8.72 -6.25 -16.96
CA ARG A 43 -7.30 -6.50 -16.71
C ARG A 43 -7.01 -6.69 -15.21
N PHE A 44 -7.68 -5.92 -14.36
CA PHE A 44 -7.42 -5.88 -12.93
C PHE A 44 -8.44 -6.63 -12.07
N GLU A 45 -9.40 -7.33 -12.68
CA GLU A 45 -10.44 -8.10 -11.98
C GLU A 45 -9.87 -8.97 -10.85
N LYS A 46 -8.87 -9.81 -11.17
CA LYS A 46 -8.22 -10.69 -10.19
C LYS A 46 -7.52 -9.93 -9.06
N ILE A 47 -6.94 -8.78 -9.39
CA ILE A 47 -6.21 -7.91 -8.44
C ILE A 47 -7.18 -7.21 -7.51
N LEU A 48 -8.34 -6.77 -8.03
CA LEU A 48 -9.40 -6.11 -7.24
C LEU A 48 -10.13 -7.09 -6.31
N SER A 49 -10.14 -8.38 -6.65
CA SER A 49 -10.72 -9.45 -5.83
C SER A 49 -9.73 -10.07 -4.85
N ASP A 50 -8.46 -9.68 -4.86
CA ASP A 50 -7.44 -10.28 -4.00
C ASP A 50 -7.57 -9.78 -2.55
N GLN A 51 -7.80 -10.73 -1.65
CA GLN A 51 -7.89 -10.47 -0.21
C GLN A 51 -6.59 -9.90 0.34
N PHE A 52 -5.42 -10.38 -0.10
CA PHE A 52 -4.11 -9.91 0.36
C PHE A 52 -3.93 -8.42 0.09
N LEU A 53 -4.26 -8.00 -1.13
CA LEU A 53 -4.17 -6.60 -1.57
C LEU A 53 -5.21 -5.72 -0.88
N THR A 54 -6.40 -6.27 -0.60
CA THR A 54 -7.45 -5.58 0.14
C THR A 54 -7.00 -5.28 1.57
N ILE A 55 -6.39 -6.26 2.25
CA ILE A 55 -5.80 -6.09 3.58
C ILE A 55 -4.63 -5.09 3.54
N ALA A 56 -3.78 -5.16 2.51
CA ALA A 56 -2.69 -4.20 2.32
C ALA A 56 -3.21 -2.75 2.25
N ALA A 57 -4.30 -2.52 1.51
CA ALA A 57 -4.94 -1.22 1.37
C ALA A 57 -5.59 -0.74 2.68
N ILE A 58 -6.31 -1.61 3.39
CA ILE A 58 -6.99 -1.25 4.65
C ILE A 58 -6.00 -0.97 5.79
N SER A 59 -4.92 -1.74 5.87
CA SER A 59 -3.87 -1.55 6.87
C SER A 59 -3.05 -0.28 6.65
N HIS A 60 -3.15 0.37 5.49
CA HIS A 60 -2.48 1.63 5.22
C HIS A 60 -3.25 2.81 5.85
N PRO A 61 -2.61 3.64 6.73
CA PRO A 61 -3.30 4.68 7.51
C PRO A 61 -3.88 5.80 6.63
N TYR A 62 -3.34 5.96 5.44
CA TYR A 62 -3.91 6.81 4.40
C TYR A 62 -5.23 6.21 3.88
N PHE A 63 -5.24 5.06 3.21
CA PHE A 63 -6.45 4.60 2.50
C PHE A 63 -7.57 4.08 3.39
N LYS A 64 -7.23 3.26 4.40
CA LYS A 64 -8.20 2.55 5.26
C LYS A 64 -9.35 1.97 4.41
N THR A 65 -10.59 2.42 4.67
CA THR A 65 -11.79 1.97 3.98
C THR A 65 -12.39 3.04 3.04
N VAL A 66 -11.71 4.18 2.87
CA VAL A 66 -12.24 5.36 2.16
C VAL A 66 -12.45 5.10 0.67
N TRP A 67 -11.62 4.25 0.08
CA TRP A 67 -11.67 3.92 -1.34
C TRP A 67 -12.80 2.94 -1.71
N ILE A 68 -13.46 2.30 -0.72
CA ILE A 68 -14.55 1.34 -0.95
C ILE A 68 -15.90 2.07 -0.85
N LYS A 69 -16.56 2.27 -1.98
CA LYS A 69 -17.88 2.92 -2.03
C LYS A 69 -19.05 1.99 -1.71
N ASN A 70 -18.92 0.70 -2.04
CA ASN A 70 -19.97 -0.28 -1.81
C ASN A 70 -19.92 -0.75 -0.35
N GLN A 71 -20.98 -0.47 0.41
CA GLN A 71 -21.04 -0.77 1.84
C GLN A 71 -20.91 -2.27 2.14
N VAL A 72 -21.50 -3.15 1.33
CA VAL A 72 -21.41 -4.60 1.51
C VAL A 72 -19.96 -5.08 1.34
N LYS A 73 -19.27 -4.58 0.29
CA LYS A 73 -17.85 -4.89 0.07
C LYS A 73 -16.98 -4.33 1.20
N LYS A 74 -17.33 -3.17 1.72
CA LYS A 74 -16.62 -2.52 2.83
C LYS A 74 -16.73 -3.33 4.11
N ASP A 75 -17.94 -3.79 4.46
CA ASP A 75 -18.17 -4.58 5.66
C ASP A 75 -17.45 -5.94 5.59
N LEU A 76 -17.48 -6.59 4.42
CA LEU A 76 -16.73 -7.82 4.15
C LEU A 76 -15.22 -7.59 4.32
N ALA A 77 -14.68 -6.54 3.71
CA ALA A 77 -13.25 -6.24 3.79
C ALA A 77 -12.79 -5.87 5.21
N ILE A 78 -13.66 -5.21 6.00
CA ILE A 78 -13.41 -4.95 7.43
C ILE A 78 -13.42 -6.26 8.24
N SER A 79 -14.35 -7.16 7.95
CA SER A 79 -14.42 -8.48 8.60
C SER A 79 -13.15 -9.29 8.34
N ASP A 80 -12.72 -9.36 7.07
CA ASP A 80 -11.48 -10.05 6.69
C ASP A 80 -10.26 -9.43 7.35
N PHE A 81 -10.19 -8.10 7.39
CA PHE A 81 -9.12 -7.38 8.08
C PHE A 81 -9.08 -7.72 9.57
N LYS A 82 -10.22 -7.70 10.27
CA LYS A 82 -10.31 -8.09 11.69
C LYS A 82 -9.80 -9.51 11.91
N ASN A 83 -10.24 -10.47 11.10
CA ASN A 83 -9.80 -11.85 11.19
C ASN A 83 -8.27 -11.96 11.01
N THR A 84 -7.69 -11.26 10.03
CA THR A 84 -6.23 -11.32 9.81
C THR A 84 -5.41 -10.69 10.95
N VAL A 85 -5.94 -9.67 11.61
CA VAL A 85 -5.31 -9.07 12.80
C VAL A 85 -5.37 -10.07 13.97
N LEU A 86 -6.49 -10.76 14.15
CA LEU A 86 -6.66 -11.79 15.18
C LEU A 86 -5.73 -12.99 14.95
N ASP A 87 -5.62 -13.47 13.71
CA ASP A 87 -4.73 -14.56 13.35
C ASP A 87 -3.26 -14.20 13.63
N MET A 88 -2.85 -12.97 13.27
CA MET A 88 -1.52 -12.45 13.58
C MET A 88 -1.28 -12.31 15.09
N PHE A 89 -2.30 -11.91 15.86
CA PHE A 89 -2.19 -11.85 17.32
C PHE A 89 -2.02 -13.24 17.94
N ASN A 90 -2.79 -14.23 17.50
CA ASN A 90 -2.73 -15.60 17.98
C ASN A 90 -1.42 -16.31 17.62
N ALA A 91 -0.90 -16.10 16.41
CA ALA A 91 0.39 -16.66 15.98
C ALA A 91 1.55 -16.17 16.88
N ASN A 92 1.55 -14.90 17.28
CA ASN A 92 2.59 -14.32 18.12
C ASN A 92 2.57 -14.82 19.58
N ARG A 93 1.41 -15.26 20.10
CA ARG A 93 1.34 -15.88 21.45
C ARG A 93 2.09 -17.21 21.52
N ASN A 94 2.25 -17.89 20.38
CA ASN A 94 2.93 -19.17 20.31
C ASN A 94 4.45 -19.04 20.07
N GLU A 95 4.95 -17.85 19.68
CA GLU A 95 6.34 -17.58 19.32
C GLU A 95 7.09 -16.65 20.31
N SER A 96 6.64 -16.60 21.56
CA SER A 96 7.23 -15.70 22.58
C SER A 96 8.59 -16.17 23.11
N THR A 97 9.64 -16.11 22.29
CA THR A 97 11.02 -15.82 22.75
C THR A 97 11.69 -14.87 21.78
N THR A 98 12.07 -13.71 22.31
CA THR A 98 12.97 -12.67 21.78
C THR A 98 12.56 -11.98 20.47
N ASP A 99 12.13 -10.71 20.55
CA ASP A 99 12.89 -9.62 19.92
C ASP A 99 12.36 -8.22 20.28
N LYS A 100 13.30 -7.31 20.55
CA LYS A 100 13.09 -5.89 20.88
C LYS A 100 12.89 -5.08 19.60
N PRO A 101 12.07 -4.00 19.60
CA PRO A 101 11.90 -3.16 18.42
C PRO A 101 13.08 -2.20 18.27
N VAL A 102 13.76 -2.26 17.12
CA VAL A 102 14.67 -1.21 16.63
C VAL A 102 13.83 -0.16 15.92
N VAL A 103 13.96 1.09 16.36
CA VAL A 103 13.33 2.27 15.75
C VAL A 103 14.31 2.84 14.74
N ASP A 104 13.96 2.82 13.47
CA ASP A 104 14.68 3.55 12.42
C ASP A 104 13.75 4.62 11.84
N ASN A 105 14.21 5.87 11.88
CA ASN A 105 13.50 7.07 11.46
C ASN A 105 14.07 7.51 10.12
N SER A 106 13.44 7.11 9.01
CA SER A 106 13.69 7.72 7.70
C SER A 106 12.50 8.60 7.33
N GLU A 107 12.75 9.91 7.31
CA GLU A 107 11.83 10.94 6.83
C GLU A 107 11.77 10.88 5.30
N ASP A 108 10.64 10.43 4.74
CA ASP A 108 10.37 10.54 3.31
C ASP A 108 9.34 11.67 3.07
N GLU A 109 9.81 12.77 2.50
CA GLU A 109 8.99 13.82 1.92
C GLU A 109 8.33 13.30 0.63
N ALA A 110 6.99 13.32 0.56
CA ALA A 110 6.24 12.92 -0.62
C ALA A 110 5.54 14.13 -1.25
N GLU A 111 6.21 14.72 -2.24
CA GLU A 111 5.67 15.61 -3.27
C GLU A 111 4.72 14.84 -4.21
N ASP A 112 3.48 14.50 -3.80
CA ASP A 112 2.41 14.20 -4.79
C ASP A 112 0.98 14.08 -4.21
N SER A 113 0.66 14.91 -3.22
CA SER A 113 -0.61 14.73 -2.50
C SER A 113 -1.89 15.19 -3.22
N SER A 114 -1.78 15.72 -4.45
CA SER A 114 -2.93 16.20 -5.23
C SER A 114 -3.74 15.09 -5.92
N PHE A 115 -3.24 13.85 -5.94
CA PHE A 115 -3.90 12.78 -6.70
C PHE A 115 -5.21 12.27 -6.06
N PHE A 116 -5.33 12.30 -4.73
CA PHE A 116 -6.45 11.70 -4.00
C PHE A 116 -7.42 12.75 -3.47
N SER A 117 -8.70 12.64 -3.84
CA SER A 117 -9.74 13.64 -3.57
C SER A 117 -10.04 13.91 -2.09
N TRP A 118 -9.73 12.98 -1.19
CA TRP A 118 -10.08 13.05 0.22
C TRP A 118 -8.94 13.57 1.12
N SER A 119 -7.79 13.92 0.55
CA SER A 119 -6.61 14.39 1.31
C SER A 119 -6.75 15.76 1.97
N ASN A 120 -7.86 16.48 1.72
CA ASN A 120 -8.08 17.87 2.14
C ASN A 120 -8.87 18.02 3.45
N VAL A 121 -9.07 16.93 4.20
CA VAL A 121 -9.81 16.95 5.46
C VAL A 121 -8.83 17.06 6.64
N THR A 122 -8.69 18.25 7.21
CA THR A 122 -7.89 18.51 8.42
C THR A 122 -8.73 18.29 9.68
N ILE A 123 -8.35 17.37 10.58
CA ILE A 123 -8.85 17.35 11.97
C ILE A 123 -7.78 16.88 12.98
N ASP A 124 -7.89 17.52 14.14
CA ASP A 124 -7.14 17.56 15.39
C ASP A 124 -6.71 16.24 16.04
N LYS A 125 -5.63 16.38 16.82
CA LYS A 125 -4.98 15.36 17.64
C LYS A 125 -5.76 15.14 18.94
N LEU A 126 -6.13 13.89 19.24
CA LEU A 126 -6.33 13.44 20.61
C LEU A 126 -5.68 12.07 20.82
N GLN A 127 -5.06 11.96 21.99
CA GLN A 127 -4.17 10.93 22.49
C GLN A 127 -4.91 10.20 23.61
N GLU A 128 -4.80 8.87 23.71
CA GLU A 128 -4.55 8.14 24.96
C GLU A 128 -4.64 6.61 24.82
N THR A 129 -3.73 5.97 25.55
CA THR A 129 -3.40 4.55 25.62
C THR A 129 -4.18 3.83 26.70
N SER A 130 -4.69 2.65 26.41
CA SER A 130 -5.02 1.61 27.41
C SER A 130 -5.02 0.25 26.71
N THR A 131 -4.90 -0.84 27.47
CA THR A 131 -4.88 -2.23 26.97
C THR A 131 -6.20 -2.58 26.28
N ILE A 132 -6.25 -2.26 25.00
CA ILE A 132 -7.40 -2.33 24.14
C ILE A 132 -7.47 -3.78 23.61
N SER A 133 -8.62 -4.45 23.77
CA SER A 133 -8.92 -5.73 23.09
C SER A 133 -8.57 -5.60 21.60
N VAL A 134 -8.05 -6.64 20.95
CA VAL A 134 -7.59 -6.56 19.55
C VAL A 134 -8.66 -5.96 18.63
N GLU A 135 -9.93 -6.26 18.89
CA GLU A 135 -11.10 -5.70 18.20
C GLU A 135 -11.27 -4.20 18.43
N ASN A 136 -11.05 -3.74 19.67
CA ASN A 136 -11.10 -2.32 20.00
C ASN A 136 -9.94 -1.55 19.33
N GLU A 137 -8.77 -2.19 19.13
CA GLU A 137 -7.61 -1.57 18.47
C GLU A 137 -7.93 -1.33 17.00
N VAL A 138 -8.47 -2.36 16.35
CA VAL A 138 -8.92 -2.28 14.96
C VAL A 138 -10.03 -1.23 14.81
N CYS A 139 -11.01 -1.21 15.71
CA CYS A 139 -12.08 -0.21 15.68
C CYS A 139 -11.54 1.22 15.87
N GLN A 140 -10.62 1.44 16.82
CA GLN A 140 -10.02 2.75 17.04
C GLN A 140 -9.19 3.20 15.83
N TYR A 141 -8.43 2.29 15.23
CA TYR A 141 -7.68 2.55 14.01
C TYR A 141 -8.60 2.93 12.84
N LEU A 142 -9.69 2.19 12.62
CA LEU A 142 -10.65 2.44 11.53
C LEU A 142 -11.45 3.73 11.73
N ASN A 143 -11.78 4.09 12.97
CA ASN A 143 -12.54 5.30 13.31
C ASN A 143 -11.71 6.58 13.22
N ARG A 144 -10.37 6.48 13.38
CA ARG A 144 -9.49 7.64 13.26
C ARG A 144 -9.45 8.14 11.82
N SER A 145 -9.28 9.45 11.64
CA SER A 145 -9.14 10.05 10.32
C SER A 145 -7.94 9.45 9.53
N PRO A 146 -8.06 9.33 8.20
CA PRO A 146 -6.96 9.03 7.32
C PRO A 146 -5.74 9.93 7.55
N THR A 147 -4.56 9.35 7.74
CA THR A 147 -3.33 10.10 8.01
C THR A 147 -2.23 9.68 7.04
N LYS A 148 -1.52 10.65 6.45
CA LYS A 148 -0.38 10.39 5.55
C LYS A 148 0.85 9.86 6.29
N LYS A 149 1.04 10.28 7.54
CA LYS A 149 2.20 9.90 8.36
C LYS A 149 2.05 8.46 8.87
N LEU A 150 3.03 7.61 8.56
CA LEU A 150 3.10 6.24 9.06
C LEU A 150 3.39 6.14 10.57
N THR A 151 3.85 7.23 11.20
CA THR A 151 4.10 7.29 12.65
C THR A 151 2.85 6.99 13.48
N SER A 152 1.65 7.23 12.93
CA SER A 152 0.38 6.90 13.59
C SER A 152 0.18 5.39 13.81
N LEU A 153 0.90 4.55 13.07
CA LEU A 153 0.81 3.09 13.20
C LEU A 153 1.53 2.57 14.46
N ASN A 154 2.41 3.37 15.07
CA ASN A 154 3.06 3.00 16.33
C ASN A 154 2.07 2.91 17.50
N GLU A 155 0.91 3.57 17.39
CA GLU A 155 -0.16 3.52 18.37
C GLU A 155 -0.97 2.20 18.28
N TYR A 156 -0.82 1.43 17.20
CA TYR A 156 -1.59 0.22 16.90
C TYR A 156 -0.64 -0.95 16.57
N PRO A 157 -0.09 -1.66 17.58
CA PRO A 157 0.96 -2.66 17.37
C PRO A 157 0.52 -3.87 16.54
N ASN A 158 -0.73 -4.31 16.65
CA ASN A 158 -1.22 -5.47 15.89
C ASN A 158 -1.51 -5.08 14.44
N VAL A 159 -2.09 -3.90 14.23
CA VAL A 159 -2.30 -3.34 12.89
C VAL A 159 -0.96 -3.08 12.19
N LYS A 160 0.06 -2.59 12.91
CA LYS A 160 1.41 -2.37 12.38
C LYS A 160 2.04 -3.66 11.86
N LYS A 161 1.87 -4.77 12.57
CA LYS A 161 2.38 -6.08 12.10
C LYS A 161 1.70 -6.53 10.82
N VAL A 162 0.38 -6.39 10.74
CA VAL A 162 -0.37 -6.71 9.51
C VAL A 162 0.08 -5.81 8.35
N PHE A 163 0.24 -4.52 8.61
CA PHE A 163 0.75 -3.56 7.64
C PHE A 163 2.11 -3.98 7.09
N ILE A 164 3.08 -4.25 7.98
CA ILE A 164 4.42 -4.68 7.56
C ILE A 164 4.31 -5.93 6.68
N LYS A 165 3.60 -6.97 7.13
CA LYS A 165 3.47 -8.23 6.37
C LYS A 165 2.88 -8.05 4.96
N HIS A 166 1.88 -7.18 4.80
CA HIS A 166 1.15 -7.05 3.55
C HIS A 166 1.69 -5.93 2.64
N ASN A 167 2.40 -4.95 3.18
CA ASN A 167 2.86 -3.77 2.43
C ASN A 167 4.35 -3.78 2.08
N THR A 168 5.20 -4.56 2.77
CA THR A 168 6.64 -4.63 2.50
C THR A 168 7.09 -5.54 1.36
N PRO A 169 6.30 -6.51 0.83
CA PRO A 169 6.71 -7.21 -0.38
C PRO A 169 6.96 -6.20 -1.51
N LEU A 170 7.92 -6.49 -2.38
CA LEU A 170 8.28 -5.62 -3.50
C LEU A 170 7.10 -5.50 -4.48
N PRO A 171 6.46 -4.32 -4.64
CA PRO A 171 5.26 -4.18 -5.45
C PRO A 171 5.52 -4.19 -6.95
N SER A 172 6.76 -4.01 -7.38
CA SER A 172 7.15 -4.14 -8.78
C SER A 172 8.64 -4.44 -8.91
N SER A 173 9.03 -4.95 -10.08
CA SER A 173 10.42 -5.03 -10.51
C SER A 173 11.02 -3.65 -10.79
N GLY A 174 10.23 -2.57 -10.86
CA GLY A 174 10.70 -1.24 -11.27
C GLY A 174 11.93 -0.71 -10.51
N PRO A 175 11.99 -0.80 -9.17
CA PRO A 175 13.20 -0.44 -8.42
C PRO A 175 14.42 -1.27 -8.83
N ILE A 176 14.22 -2.57 -9.05
CA ILE A 176 15.26 -3.51 -9.48
C ILE A 176 15.67 -3.25 -10.94
N GLU A 177 14.74 -2.92 -11.82
CA GLU A 177 14.98 -2.53 -13.21
C GLU A 177 15.78 -1.24 -13.34
N ARG A 178 15.60 -0.26 -12.44
CA ARG A 178 16.48 0.92 -12.41
C ARG A 178 17.91 0.53 -12.07
N VAL A 179 18.10 -0.34 -11.08
CA VAL A 179 19.44 -0.85 -10.74
C VAL A 179 20.03 -1.61 -11.91
N PHE A 180 19.24 -2.44 -12.61
CA PHE A 180 19.70 -3.15 -13.80
C PHE A 180 19.95 -2.23 -15.01
N SER A 181 19.20 -1.14 -15.15
CA SER A 181 19.43 -0.14 -16.20
C SER A 181 20.78 0.55 -16.00
N VAL A 182 21.11 0.93 -14.76
CA VAL A 182 22.44 1.47 -14.41
C VAL A 182 23.52 0.40 -14.55
N SER A 183 23.23 -0.83 -14.11
CA SER A 183 24.15 -1.97 -14.21
C SER A 183 24.45 -2.37 -15.64
N ASN A 184 23.49 -2.22 -16.56
CA ASN A 184 23.70 -2.45 -17.99
C ASN A 184 24.80 -1.54 -18.54
N ALA A 185 24.94 -0.31 -18.05
CA ALA A 185 26.05 0.56 -18.46
C ALA A 185 27.44 0.02 -18.03
N ILE A 186 27.49 -0.78 -16.95
CA ILE A 186 28.70 -1.44 -16.44
C ILE A 186 28.94 -2.79 -17.16
N LEU A 187 27.86 -3.53 -17.48
CA LEU A 187 27.90 -4.84 -18.12
C LEU A 187 28.10 -4.77 -19.65
N THR A 188 27.79 -3.62 -20.28
CA THR A 188 28.00 -3.43 -21.71
C THR A 188 29.46 -3.01 -21.98
N LYS A 189 30.03 -3.45 -23.12
CA LYS A 189 31.44 -3.33 -23.59
C LYS A 189 32.16 -1.97 -23.44
N ARG A 190 31.50 -0.90 -22.97
CA ARG A 190 32.01 0.47 -22.92
C ARG A 190 32.97 0.72 -21.75
N ARG A 191 33.01 -0.15 -20.74
CA ARG A 191 34.06 -0.24 -19.70
C ARG A 191 34.31 -1.73 -19.39
N GLY A 192 35.50 -2.06 -18.88
CA GLY A 192 36.03 -3.43 -18.83
C GLY A 192 35.04 -4.50 -18.35
N LYS A 193 35.01 -5.64 -19.05
CA LYS A 193 34.14 -6.79 -18.76
C LYS A 193 34.37 -7.24 -17.31
N MET A 194 33.39 -7.01 -16.45
CA MET A 194 33.42 -7.44 -15.06
C MET A 194 32.91 -8.87 -14.94
N GLU A 195 33.55 -9.70 -14.12
CA GLU A 195 33.12 -11.08 -13.89
C GLU A 195 31.89 -11.10 -12.97
N ASP A 196 30.99 -12.07 -13.17
CA ASP A 196 29.69 -12.16 -12.46
C ASP A 196 29.85 -12.14 -10.93
N LYS A 197 30.94 -12.69 -10.41
CA LYS A 197 31.24 -12.68 -8.97
C LYS A 197 31.49 -11.26 -8.43
N THR A 198 32.23 -10.45 -9.17
CA THR A 198 32.50 -9.05 -8.80
C THR A 198 31.24 -8.20 -8.95
N PHE A 199 30.42 -8.50 -9.97
CA PHE A 199 29.09 -7.90 -10.12
C PHE A 199 28.18 -8.18 -8.93
N PHE A 200 28.11 -9.45 -8.51
CA PHE A 200 27.32 -9.84 -7.37
C PHE A 200 27.78 -9.16 -6.08
N VAL A 201 29.09 -9.05 -5.83
CA VAL A 201 29.62 -8.36 -4.64
C VAL A 201 29.28 -6.87 -4.64
N ILE A 202 29.42 -6.17 -5.77
CA ILE A 202 29.04 -4.76 -5.88
C ILE A 202 27.54 -4.58 -5.69
N PHE A 203 26.74 -5.45 -6.32
CA PHE A 203 25.29 -5.44 -6.19
C PHE A 203 24.85 -5.67 -4.73
N CYS A 204 25.38 -6.68 -4.05
CA CYS A 204 25.06 -6.96 -2.65
C CYS A 204 25.52 -5.83 -1.70
N ASN A 205 26.65 -5.17 -1.97
CA ASN A 205 27.08 -4.02 -1.18
C ASN A 205 26.19 -2.79 -1.40
N PHE A 206 25.55 -2.66 -2.57
CA PHE A 206 24.61 -1.57 -2.86
C PHE A 206 23.28 -1.71 -2.11
N PHE A 207 22.92 -2.93 -1.67
CA PHE A 207 21.67 -3.24 -0.97
C PHE A 207 21.83 -3.50 0.54
N LYS A 208 23.04 -3.39 1.09
CA LYS A 208 23.24 -3.36 2.54
C LYS A 208 22.86 -1.96 3.06
N ILE A 209 21.59 -1.81 3.41
CA ILE A 209 21.07 -0.79 4.33
C ILE A 209 20.90 -1.49 5.68
#